data_AF-A0A2T9YS92-F1
#
_entry.id   AF-A0A2T9YS92-F1
#
_cell.length_a   1.000
_cell.length_b   1.000
_cell.length_c   1.000
_cell.angle_alpha   90.00
_cell.angle_beta   90.00
_cell.angle_gamma   90.00
#
_symmetry.space_group_name_H-M   'P 1'
#
loop_
_entity.id
_entity.type
_entity.pdbx_description
1 polymer ?
#
loop_
_entity_poly.entity_id
_entity_poly.type
_entity_poly.pdbx_seq_one_letter_code
_entity_poly.pdbx_strand_id
1 'polypeptide(L)'
;MFKLFILLSVALVCVFSQTSSNSECIKRYGSESFKSPNDSCNTCRCGTIDELICTKDDCLSIEAAGNISRKECIEKYGRALFRSPKDNCNFCVCLPKEGMKCTTFDCANFEI
;
A
#
# COMPACT_ATOMS: atom_id res chain seq x y z
N MET A 1 41.26 36.35 -39.16
CA MET A 1 41.27 36.75 -37.74
C MET A 1 39.94 36.32 -37.14
N PHE A 2 39.99 35.47 -36.10
CA PHE A 2 39.07 35.30 -34.95
C PHE A 2 37.58 35.70 -35.12
N LYS A 3 36.53 34.97 -34.72
CA LYS A 3 36.26 33.83 -33.81
C LYS A 3 34.74 33.56 -33.99
N LEU A 4 34.28 32.34 -34.28
CA LEU A 4 33.60 31.46 -33.30
C LEU A 4 32.68 32.18 -32.32
N PHE A 5 31.34 32.05 -32.47
CA PHE A 5 30.28 31.91 -31.43
C PHE A 5 28.93 31.74 -32.20
N ILE A 6 28.46 30.53 -32.53
CA ILE A 6 27.68 29.61 -31.69
C ILE A 6 26.17 30.01 -31.58
N LEU A 7 25.31 29.05 -31.96
CA LEU A 7 23.86 28.85 -31.66
C LEU A 7 22.84 29.54 -32.60
N LEU A 8 22.31 28.87 -33.64
CA LEU A 8 21.24 27.85 -33.53
C LEU A 8 20.12 28.27 -32.54
N SER A 9 19.44 29.37 -32.88
CA SER A 9 18.10 29.73 -32.43
C SER A 9 17.21 29.50 -33.66
N VAL A 10 16.16 28.68 -33.64
CA VAL A 10 15.02 28.73 -32.73
C VAL A 10 14.53 27.30 -32.53
N ALA A 11 14.63 26.83 -31.29
CA ALA A 11 13.93 25.65 -30.80
C ALA A 11 12.41 25.93 -30.85
N LEU A 12 11.75 25.38 -31.85
CA LEU A 12 10.29 25.31 -32.00
C LEU A 12 10.07 23.96 -32.70
N VAL A 13 9.75 22.87 -32.00
CA VAL A 13 8.65 22.69 -31.08
C VAL A 13 9.16 21.83 -29.94
N CYS A 14 8.96 22.34 -28.72
CA CYS A 14 9.12 21.61 -27.48
C CYS A 14 8.54 20.20 -27.66
N VAL A 15 9.43 19.20 -27.69
CA VAL A 15 9.06 17.85 -27.32
C VAL A 15 8.51 18.02 -25.92
N PHE A 16 7.19 18.07 -25.79
CA PHE A 16 6.52 18.04 -24.50
C PHE A 16 6.98 16.74 -23.88
N SER A 17 7.98 16.83 -23.00
CA SER A 17 8.36 15.76 -22.10
C SER A 17 7.16 15.49 -21.21
N GLN A 18 6.26 14.66 -21.71
CA GLN A 18 5.22 14.02 -20.93
C GLN A 18 5.90 12.93 -20.09
N THR A 19 6.73 13.38 -19.14
CA THR A 19 7.49 12.50 -18.22
C THR A 19 7.54 13.05 -16.80
N SER A 20 6.96 14.23 -16.53
CA SER A 20 7.09 14.86 -15.21
C SER A 20 6.38 14.07 -14.10
N SER A 21 5.16 13.59 -14.35
CA SER A 21 4.34 12.89 -13.36
C SER A 21 4.96 11.57 -12.88
N ASN A 22 5.42 10.73 -13.80
CA ASN A 22 6.04 9.44 -13.46
C ASN A 22 7.37 9.67 -12.72
N SER A 23 8.16 10.66 -13.14
CA SER A 23 9.43 10.99 -12.48
C SER A 23 9.27 11.46 -11.03
N GLU A 24 8.19 12.18 -10.72
CA GLU A 24 7.91 12.66 -9.36
C GLU A 24 7.38 11.55 -8.46
N CYS A 25 6.53 10.67 -8.99
CA CYS A 25 6.09 9.46 -8.30
C CYS A 25 7.28 8.54 -7.94
N ILE A 26 8.19 8.28 -8.89
CA ILE A 26 9.39 7.48 -8.63
C ILE A 26 10.29 8.16 -7.57
N LYS A 27 10.45 9.49 -7.61
CA LYS A 27 11.20 10.21 -6.57
C LYS A 27 10.57 10.05 -5.19
N ARG A 28 9.23 10.03 -5.11
CA ARG A 28 8.49 9.93 -3.85
C ARG A 28 8.51 8.52 -3.26
N TYR A 29 8.37 7.49 -4.09
CA TYR A 29 8.23 6.10 -3.64
C TYR A 29 9.45 5.22 -3.89
N GLY A 30 10.49 5.76 -4.52
CA GLY A 30 11.79 5.13 -4.73
C GLY A 30 11.87 4.20 -5.94
N SER A 31 10.74 3.73 -6.47
CA SER A 31 10.68 2.84 -7.63
C SER A 31 9.39 3.02 -8.43
N GLU A 32 9.39 2.54 -9.67
CA GLU A 32 8.23 2.58 -10.57
C GLU A 32 7.09 1.67 -10.08
N SER A 33 7.43 0.55 -9.43
CA SER A 33 6.50 -0.37 -8.77
C SER A 33 6.96 -0.61 -7.34
N PHE A 34 6.04 -0.53 -6.38
CA PHE A 34 6.33 -0.56 -4.95
C PHE A 34 5.16 -1.13 -4.14
N LYS A 35 5.39 -1.43 -2.86
CA LYS A 35 4.33 -1.89 -1.95
C LYS A 35 3.33 -0.77 -1.67
N SER A 36 2.03 -1.09 -1.65
CA SER A 36 1.00 -0.14 -1.26
C SER A 36 1.36 0.50 0.09
N PRO A 37 1.33 1.83 0.22
CA PRO A 37 1.59 2.49 1.51
C PRO A 37 0.40 2.31 2.47
N ASN A 38 -0.75 1.87 1.96
CA ASN A 38 -2.02 1.83 2.69
C ASN A 38 -2.38 0.41 3.17
N ASP A 39 -1.68 -0.61 2.70
CA ASP A 39 -1.96 -2.01 3.04
C ASP A 39 -0.72 -2.90 2.82
N SER A 40 -0.76 -4.13 3.32
CA SER A 40 0.40 -5.03 3.29
C SER A 40 0.50 -5.90 2.04
N CYS A 41 -0.59 -6.05 1.28
CA CYS A 41 -0.65 -7.07 0.22
C CYS A 41 -0.62 -6.47 -1.18
N ASN A 42 -1.17 -5.28 -1.39
CA ASN A 42 -1.24 -4.65 -2.69
C ASN A 42 0.10 -4.06 -3.10
N THR A 43 0.27 -3.96 -4.41
CA THR A 43 1.37 -3.24 -5.04
C THR A 43 0.80 -2.08 -5.85
N CYS A 44 1.51 -0.97 -5.81
CA CYS A 44 1.19 0.23 -6.57
C CYS A 44 2.27 0.48 -7.60
N ARG A 45 1.89 1.05 -8.74
CA ARG A 45 2.82 1.57 -9.73
C ARG A 45 2.50 3.01 -10.11
N CYS A 46 3.55 3.73 -10.49
CA CYS A 46 3.44 5.08 -11.01
C CYS A 46 2.73 5.10 -12.37
N GLY A 47 1.60 5.80 -12.45
CA GLY A 47 0.87 6.04 -13.69
C GLY A 47 1.44 7.20 -14.51
N THR A 48 0.75 7.54 -15.60
CA THR A 48 1.17 8.60 -16.53
C THR A 48 0.70 10.01 -16.15
N ILE A 49 -0.22 10.16 -15.20
CA ILE A 49 -0.81 11.46 -14.82
C ILE A 49 -1.10 11.50 -13.31
N ASP A 50 -0.07 11.70 -12.48
CA ASP A 50 -0.14 11.81 -11.00
C ASP A 50 -1.02 10.77 -10.28
N GLU A 51 -1.32 9.66 -10.97
CA GLU A 51 -2.24 8.63 -10.57
C GLU A 51 -1.45 7.42 -10.12
N LEU A 52 -1.78 6.94 -8.93
CA LEU A 52 -1.27 5.69 -8.38
C LEU A 52 -2.21 4.56 -8.77
N ILE A 53 -1.68 3.62 -9.55
CA ILE A 53 -2.43 2.44 -9.97
C ILE A 53 -2.03 1.31 -9.03
N CYS A 54 -2.93 0.94 -8.10
CA CYS A 54 -2.71 -0.15 -7.15
C CYS A 54 -3.56 -1.37 -7.49
N THR A 55 -3.04 -2.56 -7.16
CA THR A 55 -3.88 -3.75 -7.05
C THR A 55 -4.93 -3.53 -5.96
N LYS A 56 -6.05 -4.24 -6.06
CA LYS A 56 -7.19 -4.12 -5.15
C LYS A 56 -7.55 -5.48 -4.58
N ASP A 57 -6.54 -6.17 -4.09
CA ASP A 57 -6.70 -7.44 -3.39
C ASP A 57 -7.20 -7.15 -1.96
N ASP A 58 -8.09 -8.02 -1.47
CA ASP A 58 -8.50 -8.01 -0.07
C ASP A 58 -7.33 -8.48 0.80
N CYS A 59 -6.58 -7.51 1.33
CA CYS A 59 -5.40 -7.78 2.15
C CYS A 59 -5.76 -8.34 3.51
N LEU A 60 -5.73 -9.67 3.61
CA LEU A 60 -5.70 -10.35 4.88
C LEU A 60 -4.22 -10.64 5.23
N SER A 61 -3.61 -9.86 6.12
CA SER A 61 -2.39 -10.29 6.81
C SER A 61 -2.81 -11.24 7.93
N ILE A 62 -2.55 -12.53 7.74
CA ILE A 62 -3.15 -13.59 8.55
C ILE A 62 -2.06 -14.40 9.26
N GLU A 63 -1.98 -14.26 10.58
CA GLU A 63 -1.40 -15.29 11.44
C GLU A 63 -2.52 -16.08 12.14
N ALA A 64 -2.47 -17.42 12.06
CA ALA A 64 -3.40 -18.30 12.75
C ALA A 64 -3.14 -18.25 14.25
N ALA A 65 -4.08 -17.70 15.02
CA ALA A 65 -3.98 -17.58 16.46
C ALA A 65 -4.94 -18.56 17.14
N GLY A 66 -4.51 -19.82 17.25
CA GLY A 66 -5.10 -20.80 18.16
C GLY A 66 -6.17 -21.72 17.55
N ASN A 67 -6.19 -22.96 18.05
CA ASN A 67 -7.04 -24.05 17.59
C ASN A 67 -8.38 -24.08 18.36
N ILE A 68 -9.09 -22.93 18.41
CA ILE A 68 -10.43 -22.83 19.01
C ILE A 68 -11.48 -23.17 17.93
N SER A 69 -12.66 -23.67 18.26
CA SER A 69 -13.71 -23.80 17.23
C SER A 69 -14.34 -22.44 16.92
N ARG A 70 -14.96 -22.26 15.74
CA ARG A 70 -15.68 -21.02 15.40
C ARG A 70 -16.75 -20.66 16.44
N LYS A 71 -17.45 -21.68 16.94
CA LYS A 71 -18.53 -21.52 17.93
C LYS A 71 -17.96 -20.98 19.24
N GLU A 72 -16.93 -21.60 19.78
CA GLU A 72 -16.26 -21.15 21.01
C GLU A 72 -15.63 -19.75 20.84
N CYS A 73 -15.10 -19.43 19.65
CA CYS A 73 -14.61 -18.09 19.34
C CYS A 73 -15.73 -17.04 19.43
N ILE A 74 -16.90 -17.31 18.82
CA ILE A 74 -18.05 -16.38 18.88
C ILE A 74 -18.61 -16.29 20.31
N GLU A 75 -18.68 -17.40 21.05
CA GLU A 75 -19.12 -17.39 22.45
C GLU A 75 -18.20 -16.54 23.34
N LYS A 76 -16.88 -16.62 23.10
CA LYS A 76 -15.88 -15.87 23.86
C LYS A 76 -15.86 -14.37 23.53
N TYR A 77 -15.98 -14.01 22.25
CA TYR A 77 -15.79 -12.63 21.78
C TYR A 77 -17.10 -11.93 21.36
N GLY A 78 -18.23 -12.62 21.50
CA GLY A 78 -19.59 -12.13 21.23
C GLY A 78 -19.96 -12.02 19.76
N ARG A 79 -18.98 -11.96 18.85
CA ARG A 79 -19.19 -11.80 17.40
C ARG A 79 -18.05 -12.39 16.59
N ALA A 80 -18.32 -12.68 15.32
CA ALA A 80 -17.35 -13.32 14.42
C ALA A 80 -16.23 -12.38 13.94
N LEU A 81 -16.40 -11.06 13.99
CA LEU A 81 -15.37 -10.05 13.66
C LEU A 81 -15.28 -9.06 14.82
N PHE A 82 -14.12 -8.92 15.45
CA PHE A 82 -13.94 -8.12 16.66
C PHE A 82 -12.56 -7.46 16.74
N ARG A 83 -12.37 -6.49 17.65
CA ARG A 83 -11.05 -5.88 17.89
C ARG A 83 -10.14 -6.88 18.59
N SER A 84 -8.85 -6.88 18.23
CA SER A 84 -7.83 -7.67 18.90
C SER A 84 -7.89 -7.44 20.42
N PRO A 85 -7.81 -8.50 21.24
CA PRO A 85 -7.71 -8.34 22.69
C PRO A 85 -6.27 -8.00 23.13
N LYS A 86 -5.28 -8.08 22.21
CA LYS A 86 -3.86 -7.86 22.51
C LYS A 86 -3.40 -6.43 22.27
N ASP A 87 -4.17 -5.67 21.50
CA ASP A 87 -3.83 -4.34 21.04
C ASP A 87 -5.11 -3.57 20.64
N ASN A 88 -4.97 -2.29 20.31
CA ASN A 88 -6.11 -1.42 20.01
C ASN A 88 -6.36 -1.23 18.50
N CYS A 89 -5.48 -1.71 17.62
CA CYS A 89 -5.48 -1.37 16.20
C CYS A 89 -5.84 -2.56 15.28
N ASN A 90 -5.60 -3.78 15.73
CA ASN A 90 -5.86 -5.00 14.97
C ASN A 90 -7.29 -5.50 15.14
N PHE A 91 -7.72 -6.31 14.17
CA PHE A 91 -9.00 -7.01 14.17
C PHE A 91 -8.78 -8.51 14.07
N CYS A 92 -9.67 -9.28 14.69
CA CYS A 92 -9.68 -10.72 14.65
C CYS A 92 -11.00 -11.24 14.06
N VAL A 93 -10.92 -12.35 13.34
CA VAL A 93 -12.05 -13.05 12.74
C VAL A 93 -12.10 -14.51 13.20
N CYS A 94 -13.29 -14.97 13.57
CA CYS A 94 -13.58 -16.37 13.88
C CYS A 94 -13.78 -17.17 12.58
N LEU A 95 -12.98 -18.21 12.39
CA LEU A 95 -12.96 -19.02 11.18
C LEU A 95 -13.52 -20.42 11.40
N PRO A 96 -14.16 -21.03 10.38
CA PRO A 96 -14.82 -22.32 10.51
C PRO A 96 -13.91 -23.50 10.93
N LYS A 97 -12.62 -23.47 10.57
CA LYS A 97 -11.71 -24.63 10.72
C LYS A 97 -10.40 -24.34 11.46
N GLU A 98 -10.02 -23.08 11.58
CA GLU A 98 -8.71 -22.65 12.11
C GLU A 98 -8.87 -21.73 13.32
N GLY A 99 -10.06 -21.73 13.91
CA GLY A 99 -10.40 -20.96 15.10
C GLY A 99 -10.45 -19.47 14.92
N MET A 100 -9.34 -18.79 15.14
CA MET A 100 -9.26 -17.35 15.11
C MET A 100 -8.01 -16.90 14.36
N LYS A 101 -8.17 -15.85 13.57
CA LYS A 101 -7.07 -15.19 12.84
C LYS A 101 -7.17 -13.68 13.05
N CYS A 102 -6.04 -13.01 13.23
CA CYS A 102 -5.98 -11.57 13.47
C CYS A 102 -5.07 -10.87 12.46
N THR A 103 -5.35 -9.60 12.18
CA THR A 103 -4.42 -8.71 11.48
C THR A 103 -3.20 -8.44 12.35
N THR A 104 -2.09 -8.07 11.72
CA THR A 104 -0.80 -7.84 12.39
C THR A 104 -0.19 -6.49 11.99
N PHE A 105 -0.95 -5.41 12.21
CA PHE A 105 -0.47 -4.04 12.06
C PHE A 105 0.45 -3.67 13.22
N ASP A 106 1.49 -2.88 12.92
CA ASP A 106 2.26 -2.20 13.94
C ASP A 106 1.43 -1.05 14.51
N CYS A 107 0.94 -1.25 15.75
CA CYS A 107 0.07 -0.28 16.40
C CYS A 107 0.81 0.99 16.87
N ALA A 108 2.15 1.06 16.75
CA ALA A 108 2.93 2.25 17.13
C ALA A 108 2.75 3.45 16.18
N ASN A 109 2.19 3.23 14.97
CA ASN A 109 2.04 4.30 13.96
C ASN A 109 0.60 4.84 13.85
N PHE A 110 -0.28 4.55 14.81
CA PHE A 110 -1.62 5.15 14.89
C PHE A 110 -1.71 6.15 16.05
N GLU A 111 -0.78 7.10 16.12
CA GLU A 111 -1.05 8.37 16.80
C GLU A 111 -1.94 9.21 15.86
N ILE A 112 -3.20 9.39 16.25
CA ILE A 112 -4.10 10.41 15.70
C ILE A 112 -4.18 11.54 16.72
#